data_AF-A0A5C9ELP9-F1
#
_entry.id   AF-A0A5C9ELP9-F1
#
_cell.length_a   1.000
_cell.length_b   1.000
_cell.length_c   1.000
_cell.angle_alpha   90.00
_cell.angle_beta   90.00
_cell.angle_gamma   90.00
#
_symmetry.space_group_name_H-M   'P 1'
#
loop_
_entity.id
_entity.type
_entity.pdbx_description
1 polymer ?
#
loop_
_entity_poly.entity_id
_entity_poly.type
_entity_poly.pdbx_seq_one_letter_code
_entity_poly.pdbx_strand_id
1 'polypeptide(L)'
;MMINNIEHSQTQPSFESPVSVTLICPNCNKKKTIEFPKTIFDQKKGLSTISVHKGLICEHAFQAFIDKHFKIRGYQKVDFEIKSITKEQEDNKKEGPDDEHLIKNLICEGNYLKYDPEESASKIEDNDSQLKHHSEFSADSLCTQKNKSLEQIYEDFWEFIDDDNEAFQRFIVRDERRL
;
A
#
# COMPACT_ATOMS: atom_id res chain seq x y z
N MET A 1 -1.13 -71.16 -7.03
CA MET A 1 -1.50 -69.80 -7.49
C MET A 1 -1.36 -68.89 -6.27
N MET A 2 -0.46 -67.90 -6.36
CA MET A 2 -0.18 -66.89 -5.34
C MET A 2 -0.72 -65.56 -5.83
N ILE A 3 -1.52 -64.84 -5.03
CA ILE A 3 -1.84 -63.41 -5.19
C ILE A 3 -2.17 -62.90 -3.76
N ASN A 4 -1.17 -62.44 -3.00
CA ASN A 4 -0.55 -61.11 -2.95
C ASN A 4 -1.17 -60.20 -1.87
N ASN A 5 -0.34 -59.95 -0.86
CA ASN A 5 -0.45 -58.92 0.16
C ASN A 5 -0.72 -57.55 -0.43
N ILE A 6 -1.62 -56.80 0.21
CA ILE A 6 -1.64 -55.34 0.11
C ILE A 6 -1.36 -54.82 1.51
N GLU A 7 -0.08 -54.68 1.82
CA GLU A 7 0.38 -53.87 2.94
C GLU A 7 0.14 -52.40 2.59
N HIS A 8 -0.90 -51.82 3.20
CA HIS A 8 -1.06 -50.38 3.27
C HIS A 8 0.02 -49.81 4.20
N SER A 9 1.22 -49.64 3.66
CA SER A 9 2.28 -48.84 4.29
C SER A 9 1.86 -47.37 4.25
N GLN A 10 1.19 -46.93 5.31
CA GLN A 10 1.03 -45.51 5.61
C GLN A 10 2.40 -44.96 6.03
N THR A 11 3.15 -44.45 5.06
CA THR A 11 4.35 -43.64 5.32
C THR A 11 3.93 -42.37 6.06
N GLN A 12 4.31 -42.28 7.33
CA GLN A 12 4.22 -41.07 8.14
C GLN A 12 5.02 -39.94 7.47
N PRO A 13 4.54 -38.69 7.47
CA PRO A 13 5.37 -37.56 7.09
C PRO A 13 6.46 -37.40 8.16
N SER A 14 7.69 -37.76 7.81
CA SER A 14 8.87 -37.49 8.62
C SER A 14 8.97 -35.99 8.89
N PHE A 15 8.94 -35.59 10.16
CA PHE A 15 9.19 -34.21 10.58
C PHE A 15 10.63 -33.85 10.18
N GLU A 16 10.78 -33.16 9.05
CA GLU A 16 12.07 -32.73 8.55
C GLU A 16 12.69 -31.68 9.48
N SER A 17 13.97 -31.87 9.80
CA SER A 17 14.74 -30.96 10.66
C SER A 17 14.74 -29.53 10.11
N PRO A 18 14.49 -28.50 10.96
CA PRO A 18 14.58 -27.11 10.54
C PRO A 18 16.00 -26.76 10.08
N VAL A 19 16.12 -25.88 9.08
CA VAL A 19 17.40 -25.40 8.58
C VAL A 19 17.59 -23.95 9.00
N SER A 20 18.71 -23.68 9.68
CA SER A 20 19.08 -22.33 10.11
C SER A 20 19.83 -21.59 9.00
N VAL A 21 19.36 -20.39 8.63
CA VAL A 21 20.03 -19.50 7.68
C VAL A 21 20.32 -18.15 8.34
N THR A 22 21.55 -17.68 8.23
CA THR A 22 21.98 -16.37 8.77
C THR A 22 21.79 -15.27 7.73
N LEU A 23 20.77 -14.44 7.92
CA LEU A 23 20.47 -13.29 7.07
C LEU A 23 21.24 -12.05 7.56
N ILE A 24 21.69 -11.22 6.62
CA ILE A 24 22.40 -9.96 6.89
C ILE A 24 21.65 -8.82 6.20
N CYS A 25 21.30 -7.78 6.94
CA CYS A 25 20.67 -6.61 6.36
C CYS A 25 21.65 -5.84 5.44
N PRO A 26 21.29 -5.57 4.17
CA PRO A 26 22.14 -4.84 3.24
C PRO A 26 22.27 -3.33 3.54
N ASN A 27 21.49 -2.80 4.49
CA ASN A 27 21.49 -1.38 4.84
C ASN A 27 22.30 -1.09 6.11
N CYS A 28 22.21 -1.94 7.13
CA CYS A 28 22.87 -1.70 8.43
C CYS A 28 23.78 -2.85 8.89
N ASN A 29 23.92 -3.91 8.09
CA ASN A 29 24.75 -5.08 8.38
C ASN A 29 24.39 -5.86 9.66
N LYS A 30 23.23 -5.61 10.27
CA LYS A 30 22.68 -6.43 11.35
C LYS A 30 22.42 -7.84 10.84
N LYS A 31 22.78 -8.84 11.65
CA LYS A 31 22.68 -10.26 11.32
C LYS A 31 21.66 -10.94 12.21
N LYS A 32 20.90 -11.87 11.66
CA LYS A 32 20.00 -12.73 12.44
C LYS A 32 19.91 -14.11 11.81
N THR A 33 19.95 -15.14 12.65
CA THR A 33 19.71 -16.51 12.24
C THR A 33 18.22 -16.79 12.32
N ILE A 34 17.64 -17.25 11.22
CA ILE A 34 16.23 -17.63 11.12
C ILE A 34 16.15 -19.10 10.70
N GLU A 35 15.25 -19.83 11.32
CA GLU A 35 14.99 -21.24 11.00
C GLU A 35 13.86 -21.34 9.98
N PHE A 36 14.10 -22.14 8.94
CA PHE A 36 13.16 -22.38 7.87
C PHE A 36 12.94 -23.88 7.69
N PRO A 37 11.69 -24.35 7.49
CA PRO A 37 11.45 -25.72 7.05
C PRO A 37 11.98 -25.92 5.62
N LYS A 38 12.52 -27.12 5.34
CA LYS A 38 13.13 -27.45 4.04
C LYS A 38 12.14 -27.33 2.87
N THR A 39 10.86 -27.55 3.14
CA THR A 39 9.76 -27.42 2.19
C THR A 39 9.67 -26.06 1.51
N ILE A 40 10.19 -24.98 2.11
CA ILE A 40 10.18 -23.63 1.50
C ILE A 40 11.19 -23.53 0.32
N PHE A 41 12.21 -24.38 0.30
CA PHE A 41 13.30 -24.32 -0.69
C PHE A 41 13.22 -25.39 -1.78
N ASP A 42 12.34 -26.38 -1.65
CA ASP A 42 12.15 -27.47 -2.63
C ASP A 42 11.38 -27.04 -3.90
N GLN A 43 11.29 -25.73 -4.17
CA GLN A 43 10.63 -25.24 -5.38
C GLN A 43 11.50 -25.50 -6.62
N LYS A 44 10.87 -25.96 -7.71
CA LYS A 44 11.49 -26.36 -8.99
C LYS A 44 12.44 -25.33 -9.63
N LYS A 45 12.41 -24.05 -9.19
CA LYS A 45 13.21 -22.94 -9.71
C LYS A 45 14.60 -22.81 -9.07
N GLY A 46 14.92 -23.56 -8.02
CA GLY A 46 16.25 -23.58 -7.39
C GLY A 46 16.65 -22.31 -6.62
N LEU A 47 15.89 -21.22 -6.73
CA LEU A 47 16.08 -19.99 -5.98
C LEU A 47 14.78 -19.59 -5.30
N SER A 48 14.80 -19.48 -3.98
CA SER A 48 13.69 -19.00 -3.16
C SER A 48 13.92 -17.54 -2.80
N THR A 49 12.91 -16.71 -3.02
CA THR A 49 12.90 -15.29 -2.60
C THR A 49 12.16 -15.16 -1.29
N ILE A 50 12.81 -14.60 -0.28
CA ILE A 50 12.23 -14.36 1.05
C ILE A 50 12.11 -12.85 1.28
N SER A 51 10.90 -12.39 1.60
CA SER A 51 10.66 -11.01 2.04
C SER A 51 10.92 -10.87 3.54
N VAL A 52 11.82 -9.95 3.90
CA VAL A 52 12.14 -9.62 5.30
C VAL A 52 11.53 -8.26 5.60
N HIS A 53 10.43 -8.25 6.36
CA HIS A 53 9.78 -7.01 6.81
C HIS A 53 10.55 -6.34 7.96
N LYS A 54 10.22 -5.06 8.19
CA LYS A 54 10.76 -4.26 9.29
C LYS A 54 10.48 -4.94 10.64
N GLY A 55 11.46 -4.91 11.53
CA GLY A 55 11.37 -5.50 12.87
C GLY A 55 11.82 -6.96 12.96
N LEU A 56 11.92 -7.70 11.85
CA LEU A 56 12.44 -9.07 11.90
C LEU A 56 13.93 -9.11 12.26
N ILE A 57 14.74 -8.27 11.62
CA ILE A 57 16.20 -8.19 11.85
C ILE A 57 16.58 -6.77 12.28
N CYS A 58 15.98 -5.78 11.65
CA CYS A 58 16.18 -4.36 11.89
C CYS A 58 15.00 -3.58 11.31
N GLU A 59 15.04 -2.25 11.34
CA GLU A 59 13.99 -1.37 10.82
C GLU A 59 13.92 -1.30 9.29
N HIS A 60 14.82 -1.98 8.57
CA HIS A 60 14.84 -2.02 7.10
C HIS A 60 14.11 -3.24 6.55
N ALA A 61 13.32 -3.01 5.49
CA ALA A 61 12.74 -4.07 4.68
C ALA A 61 13.65 -4.42 3.50
N PHE A 62 13.82 -5.70 3.22
CA PHE A 62 14.63 -6.18 2.09
C PHE A 62 14.20 -7.59 1.68
N GLN A 63 14.53 -7.99 0.45
CA GLN A 63 14.34 -9.35 -0.03
C GLN A 63 15.69 -10.07 -0.06
N ALA A 64 15.69 -11.35 0.32
CA ALA A 64 16.87 -12.21 0.26
C ALA A 64 16.63 -13.38 -0.70
N PHE A 65 17.62 -13.68 -1.52
CA PHE A 65 17.59 -14.80 -2.45
C PHE A 65 18.41 -15.96 -1.92
N ILE A 66 17.77 -17.11 -1.71
CA ILE A 66 18.37 -18.29 -1.09
C ILE A 66 18.28 -19.46 -2.08
N ASP A 67 19.42 -20.11 -2.31
CA ASP A 67 19.52 -21.29 -3.17
C ASP A 67 19.09 -22.57 -2.43
N LYS A 68 18.89 -23.67 -3.16
CA LYS A 68 18.59 -25.01 -2.63
C LYS A 68 19.62 -25.54 -1.62
N HIS A 69 20.83 -25.00 -1.64
CA HIS A 69 21.90 -25.32 -0.68
C HIS A 69 21.89 -24.42 0.56
N PHE A 70 20.79 -23.69 0.81
CA PHE A 70 20.62 -22.75 1.92
C PHE A 70 21.67 -21.62 1.94
N LYS A 71 22.23 -21.32 0.77
CA LYS A 71 23.23 -20.27 0.57
C LYS A 71 22.56 -19.03 0.00
N ILE A 72 22.81 -17.89 0.63
CA ILE A 72 22.32 -16.60 0.18
C ILE A 72 23.09 -16.19 -1.09
N ARG A 73 22.37 -15.94 -2.17
CA ARG A 73 22.92 -15.51 -3.47
C ARG A 73 22.95 -13.99 -3.60
N GLY A 74 22.03 -13.29 -2.94
CA GLY A 74 21.96 -11.84 -3.00
C GLY A 74 20.85 -11.26 -2.14
N TYR A 75 20.84 -9.93 -2.09
CA TYR A 75 19.83 -9.14 -1.41
C TYR A 75 19.29 -8.07 -2.36
N GLN A 76 18.03 -7.73 -2.21
CA GLN A 76 17.37 -6.63 -2.90
C GLN A 76 16.76 -5.68 -1.89
N LYS A 77 17.07 -4.38 -2.01
CA LYS A 77 16.50 -3.33 -1.18
C LYS A 77 15.09 -3.01 -1.67
N VAL A 78 14.20 -2.72 -0.73
CA VAL A 78 12.82 -2.28 -1.02
C VAL A 78 12.75 -0.80 -0.69
N ASP A 79 12.58 0.05 -1.70
CA ASP A 79 12.49 1.50 -1.53
C ASP A 79 11.11 1.93 -1.04
N PHE A 80 10.05 1.28 -1.54
CA PHE A 80 8.67 1.57 -1.19
C PHE A 80 7.88 0.27 -0.98
N GLU A 81 7.12 0.20 0.11
CA GLU A 81 6.14 -0.86 0.38
C GLU A 81 4.76 -0.21 0.35
N ILE A 82 3.98 -0.52 -0.70
CA ILE A 82 2.60 -0.06 -0.79
C ILE A 82 1.78 -0.93 0.15
N LYS A 83 1.33 -0.36 1.26
CA LYS A 83 0.31 -1.01 2.09
C LYS A 83 -0.98 -0.94 1.31
N SER A 84 -1.51 -2.09 0.90
CA SER A 84 -2.90 -2.14 0.43
C SER A 84 -3.76 -1.58 1.55
N ILE A 85 -4.48 -0.50 1.27
CA ILE A 85 -5.58 -0.03 2.11
C ILE A 85 -6.68 -1.07 1.90
N THR A 86 -6.53 -2.23 2.55
CA THR A 86 -7.65 -3.14 2.71
C THR A 86 -8.66 -2.35 3.53
N LYS A 87 -9.79 -2.02 2.91
CA LYS A 87 -11.01 -1.65 3.62
C LYS A 87 -11.49 -2.89 4.38
N GLU A 88 -10.70 -3.34 5.33
CA GLU A 88 -11.13 -4.31 6.33
C GLU A 88 -11.92 -3.50 7.34
N GLN A 89 -13.24 -3.61 7.16
CA GLN A 89 -14.21 -3.31 8.18
C GLN A 89 -13.84 -4.10 9.43
N GLU A 90 -13.25 -3.42 10.40
CA GLU A 90 -13.27 -3.88 11.78
C GLU A 90 -14.03 -2.86 12.61
N ASP A 91 -15.17 -3.32 13.11
CA ASP A 91 -16.04 -2.66 14.07
C ASP A 91 -15.25 -2.23 15.31
N ASN A 92 -14.79 -0.99 15.32
CA ASN A 92 -14.52 -0.25 16.56
C ASN A 92 -14.76 1.23 16.32
N LYS A 93 -15.83 1.75 16.93
CA LYS A 93 -16.07 3.18 17.13
C LYS A 93 -14.78 3.86 17.60
N LYS A 94 -14.09 4.52 16.68
CA LYS A 94 -13.43 5.79 16.96
C LYS A 94 -13.99 6.73 15.94
N GLU A 95 -14.85 7.63 16.41
CA GLU A 95 -15.23 8.84 15.70
C GLU A 95 -13.93 9.41 15.12
N GLY A 96 -13.80 9.39 13.79
CA GLY A 96 -12.80 10.21 13.13
C GLY A 96 -13.00 11.66 13.56
N PRO A 97 -11.97 12.51 13.51
CA PRO A 97 -12.17 13.94 13.79
C PRO A 97 -13.35 14.38 12.92
N ASP A 98 -14.41 14.86 13.57
CA ASP A 98 -15.66 15.15 12.87
C ASP A 98 -15.35 16.03 11.65
N ASP A 99 -16.10 15.84 10.56
CA ASP A 99 -15.88 16.63 9.35
C ASP A 99 -15.99 18.14 9.68
N GLU A 100 -16.69 18.51 10.75
CA GLU A 100 -16.77 19.86 11.30
C GLU A 100 -15.42 20.41 11.82
N HIS A 101 -14.55 19.59 12.40
CA HIS A 101 -13.25 19.95 12.97
C HIS A 101 -12.24 20.19 11.85
N LEU A 102 -12.33 19.42 10.77
CA LEU A 102 -11.56 19.68 9.55
C LEU A 102 -11.98 21.00 8.90
N ILE A 103 -13.28 21.30 8.90
CA ILE A 103 -13.82 22.55 8.34
C ILE A 103 -13.49 23.76 9.23
N LYS A 104 -13.48 23.62 10.56
CA LYS A 104 -13.12 24.70 11.51
C LYS A 104 -11.67 25.18 11.34
N ASN A 105 -10.76 24.30 10.91
CA ASN A 105 -9.36 24.63 10.67
C ASN A 105 -9.10 25.21 9.27
N LEU A 106 -10.13 25.41 8.44
CA LEU A 106 -10.00 26.05 7.14
C LEU A 106 -10.31 27.55 7.24
N ILE A 107 -9.30 28.36 6.95
CA ILE A 107 -9.43 29.81 6.81
C ILE A 107 -9.71 30.13 5.34
N CYS A 108 -10.86 30.75 5.09
CA CYS A 108 -11.30 31.20 3.77
C CYS A 108 -11.31 32.73 3.72
N GLU A 109 -10.35 33.33 3.01
CA GLU A 109 -10.31 34.78 2.76
C GLU A 109 -10.29 35.05 1.25
N GLY A 110 -11.43 35.44 0.68
CA GLY A 110 -11.57 35.67 -0.76
C GLY A 110 -11.25 34.42 -1.59
N ASN A 111 -10.18 34.46 -2.38
CA ASN A 111 -9.68 33.34 -3.20
C ASN A 111 -8.62 32.48 -2.50
N TYR A 112 -8.37 32.73 -1.21
CA TYR A 112 -7.33 32.06 -0.45
C TYR A 112 -7.95 31.05 0.51
N LEU A 113 -7.60 29.78 0.33
CA LEU A 113 -7.92 28.70 1.24
C LEU A 113 -6.64 28.24 1.94
N LYS A 114 -6.60 28.36 3.27
CA LYS A 114 -5.47 27.91 4.08
C LYS A 114 -5.98 27.02 5.19
N TYR A 115 -5.35 25.86 5.35
CA TYR A 115 -5.56 25.02 6.51
C TYR A 115 -4.62 25.48 7.62
N ASP A 116 -5.17 25.94 8.74
CA ASP A 116 -4.44 26.37 9.93
C ASP A 116 -4.98 25.60 11.14
N PRO A 117 -4.38 24.45 11.50
CA PRO A 117 -4.84 23.70 12.66
C PRO A 117 -4.44 24.46 13.93
N GLU A 118 -5.42 24.90 14.72
CA GLU A 118 -5.17 25.69 15.96
C GLU A 118 -4.44 24.92 17.09
N GLU A 119 -3.80 23.78 16.80
CA GLU A 119 -3.04 23.00 17.78
C GLU A 119 -1.52 23.03 17.53
N SER A 120 -0.93 24.23 17.50
CA SER A 120 0.45 24.43 17.97
C SER A 120 0.82 25.91 18.23
N ALA A 121 -0.12 26.74 18.67
CA ALA A 121 0.19 28.08 19.15
C ALA A 121 0.41 28.09 20.67
N SER A 122 1.38 27.31 21.16
CA SER A 122 2.12 27.70 22.37
C SER A 122 3.51 27.09 22.42
N LYS A 123 4.50 28.00 22.35
CA LYS A 123 5.93 27.87 22.70
C LYS A 123 6.81 27.15 21.67
N ILE A 124 7.61 27.92 20.93
CA ILE A 124 9.04 28.13 21.23
C ILE A 124 9.56 29.27 20.34
N GLU A 125 10.29 30.18 20.99
CA GLU A 125 11.01 31.31 20.41
C GLU A 125 12.18 30.85 19.52
N ASP A 126 12.44 31.62 18.47
CA ASP A 126 13.70 31.86 17.75
C ASP A 126 14.75 30.72 17.66
N ASN A 127 14.95 30.19 16.44
CA ASN A 127 16.19 30.46 15.68
C ASN A 127 16.16 29.84 14.26
N ASP A 128 16.28 30.76 13.31
CA ASP A 128 17.01 30.75 12.04
C ASP A 128 17.19 29.46 11.18
N SER A 129 16.87 29.70 9.91
CA SER A 129 17.52 29.20 8.70
C SER A 129 17.08 27.84 8.10
N GLN A 130 16.57 27.98 6.87
CA GLN A 130 16.62 27.04 5.74
C GLN A 130 15.54 25.94 5.69
N LEU A 131 14.50 26.16 4.86
CA LEU A 131 14.45 25.57 3.52
C LEU A 131 13.31 26.19 2.68
N LYS A 132 13.71 26.73 1.53
CA LYS A 132 12.88 27.22 0.44
C LYS A 132 12.59 26.10 -0.57
N HIS A 133 11.57 26.33 -1.40
CA HIS A 133 11.19 25.68 -2.68
C HIS A 133 10.48 24.32 -2.55
N HIS A 134 9.32 24.07 -3.15
CA HIS A 134 8.86 24.53 -4.47
C HIS A 134 7.39 25.02 -4.45
N SER A 135 7.21 26.32 -4.62
CA SER A 135 6.14 26.84 -5.46
C SER A 135 6.65 26.84 -6.90
N GLU A 136 5.99 26.14 -7.81
CA GLU A 136 5.96 26.46 -9.24
C GLU A 136 5.00 25.49 -9.95
N PHE A 137 3.71 25.77 -9.86
CA PHE A 137 2.84 25.49 -11.00
C PHE A 137 2.12 26.78 -11.34
N SER A 138 2.43 27.26 -12.53
CA SER A 138 2.09 28.58 -13.04
C SER A 138 0.59 28.84 -13.02
N ALA A 139 0.24 30.01 -12.49
CA ALA A 139 -1.00 30.70 -12.79
C ALA A 139 -0.97 31.10 -14.27
N ASP A 140 -1.52 30.25 -15.15
CA ASP A 140 -2.12 30.64 -16.44
C ASP A 140 -2.77 29.43 -17.14
N SER A 141 -3.78 28.83 -16.50
CA SER A 141 -4.88 28.19 -17.23
C SER A 141 -6.03 27.78 -16.31
N LEU A 142 -7.16 28.45 -16.53
CA LEU A 142 -8.53 27.94 -16.36
C LEU A 142 -9.08 27.80 -14.93
N CYS A 143 -9.37 28.94 -14.30
CA CYS A 143 -10.55 29.06 -13.46
C CYS A 143 -11.41 30.23 -13.95
N THR A 144 -11.88 30.13 -15.20
CA THR A 144 -13.19 30.72 -15.48
C THR A 144 -14.18 29.76 -14.82
N GLN A 145 -14.80 30.16 -13.70
CA GLN A 145 -15.97 29.46 -13.18
C GLN A 145 -17.11 29.66 -14.18
N LYS A 146 -17.03 28.93 -15.29
CA LYS A 146 -18.18 28.67 -16.13
C LYS A 146 -19.02 27.71 -15.32
N ASN A 147 -20.21 28.14 -14.91
CA ASN A 147 -21.24 27.23 -14.43
C ASN A 147 -21.48 26.21 -15.55
N LYS A 148 -20.90 25.01 -15.41
CA LYS A 148 -21.12 23.93 -16.37
C LYS A 148 -22.57 23.48 -16.24
N SER A 149 -23.24 23.32 -17.37
CA SER A 149 -24.56 22.69 -17.35
C SER A 149 -24.43 21.22 -16.94
N LEU A 150 -25.50 20.63 -16.41
CA LEU A 150 -25.53 19.20 -16.12
C LEU A 150 -25.19 18.34 -17.35
N GLU A 151 -25.54 18.80 -18.55
CA GLU A 151 -25.19 18.14 -19.80
C GLU A 151 -23.69 18.15 -20.07
N GLN A 152 -23.01 19.27 -19.80
CA GLN A 152 -21.56 19.36 -19.94
C GLN A 152 -20.83 18.52 -18.91
N ILE A 153 -21.35 18.47 -17.69
CA ILE A 153 -20.82 17.58 -16.65
C ILE A 153 -20.99 16.12 -17.07
N TYR A 154 -22.13 15.77 -17.68
CA TYR A 154 -22.36 14.42 -18.18
C TYR A 154 -21.36 14.05 -19.28
N GLU A 155 -21.20 14.87 -20.31
CA GLU A 155 -20.27 14.55 -21.41
C GLU A 155 -18.80 14.43 -20.97
N ASP A 156 -18.38 15.21 -19.98
CA ASP A 156 -17.01 15.16 -19.46
C ASP A 156 -16.74 13.90 -18.62
N PHE A 157 -17.78 13.33 -17.98
CA PHE A 157 -17.61 12.32 -16.93
C PHE A 157 -18.53 11.10 -17.07
N TRP A 158 -19.16 10.90 -18.24
CA TRP A 158 -20.13 9.82 -18.43
C TRP A 158 -19.52 8.44 -18.12
N GLU A 159 -18.23 8.21 -18.33
CA GLU A 159 -17.59 6.93 -17.99
C GLU A 159 -17.62 6.58 -16.49
N PHE A 160 -17.84 7.57 -15.62
CA PHE A 160 -17.88 7.44 -14.16
C PHE A 160 -19.27 7.57 -13.55
N ILE A 161 -20.30 7.84 -14.36
CA ILE A 161 -21.67 8.05 -13.87
C ILE A 161 -22.42 6.71 -13.99
N ASP A 162 -22.88 6.18 -12.86
CA ASP A 162 -23.65 4.93 -12.84
C ASP A 162 -24.97 5.04 -13.63
N ASP A 163 -25.41 3.92 -14.22
CA ASP A 163 -26.64 3.84 -15.02
C ASP A 163 -27.92 4.13 -14.21
N ASP A 164 -27.88 3.97 -12.88
CA ASP A 164 -28.99 4.22 -11.97
C ASP A 164 -29.03 5.66 -11.45
N ASN A 165 -28.10 6.54 -11.86
CA ASN A 165 -28.03 7.90 -11.35
C ASN A 165 -29.21 8.79 -11.80
N GLU A 166 -30.13 9.08 -10.87
CA GLU A 166 -31.36 9.85 -11.09
C GLU A 166 -31.13 11.23 -11.73
N ALA A 167 -30.04 11.93 -11.38
CA ALA A 167 -29.74 13.27 -11.89
C ALA A 167 -29.33 13.27 -13.38
N PHE A 168 -28.78 12.15 -13.85
CA PHE A 168 -28.26 11.99 -15.22
C PHE A 168 -29.09 11.06 -16.09
N GLN A 169 -30.17 10.44 -15.57
CA GLN A 169 -31.06 9.53 -16.31
C GLN A 169 -31.46 10.03 -17.70
N ARG A 170 -31.79 11.32 -17.81
CA ARG A 170 -32.20 11.94 -19.08
C ARG A 170 -31.12 11.90 -20.17
N PHE A 171 -29.84 11.84 -19.78
CA PHE A 171 -28.71 11.78 -20.69
C PHE A 171 -28.30 10.32 -20.92
N ILE A 172 -28.29 9.50 -19.86
CA ILE A 172 -27.96 8.06 -19.92
C ILE A 172 -28.86 7.33 -20.93
N VAL A 173 -30.18 7.53 -20.87
CA VAL A 173 -31.15 6.85 -21.77
C VAL A 173 -30.99 7.25 -23.24
N ARG A 174 -30.39 8.41 -23.52
CA ARG A 174 -30.19 8.94 -24.88
C ARG A 174 -28.79 8.67 -25.44
N ASP A 175 -27.92 8.08 -24.64
CA ASP A 175 -26.52 7.91 -24.97
C ASP A 175 -26.29 6.60 -25.72
N GLU A 176 -26.05 6.68 -27.03
CA GLU A 176 -25.78 5.51 -27.87
C GLU A 176 -24.49 4.78 -27.47
N ARG A 177 -23.58 5.40 -26.71
CA ARG A 177 -22.35 4.75 -26.22
C ARG A 177 -22.64 3.69 -25.16
N ARG A 178 -23.82 3.76 -24.52
CA ARG A 178 -24.25 2.86 -23.44
C ARG A 178 -25.27 1.80 -23.89
N LEU A 179 -25.75 1.89 -25.13
CA LEU A 179 -26.63 0.89 -25.76
C LEU A 179 -25.83 -0.29 -26.31
#